data_AF-A0AAD5TSW3-F1
#
_entry.id   AF-A0AAD5TSW3-F1
#
_cell.length_a   1.000
_cell.length_b   1.000
_cell.length_c   1.000
_cell.angle_alpha   90.00
_cell.angle_beta   90.00
_cell.angle_gamma   90.00
#
_symmetry.space_group_name_H-M   'P 1'
#
loop_
_entity.id
_entity.type
_entity.pdbx_description
1 polymer ?
#
loop_
_entity_poly.entity_id
_entity_poly.type
_entity_poly.pdbx_seq_one_letter_code
_entity_poly.pdbx_strand_id
1 'polypeptide(L)'
;MNTTHHSSENVKDFTISVNGTASGTLFLNHTADSNNITIKVDYSNYDENLRTQVKVKEVSGDHYKFEMETPPFASFGGFFGSNVVGKNSIIIVAHVPNKDYENVKLSTHNMAIEMDNNEKYPLSVNNLTMETHNGKVNFMGVDAKNSLKITAKNGATHFGNIKSKIFEFVGHNGHFGIQNSTFSENLYLSNSNGALKLSQIFSPLSKIDTHNGHVEINEAKFNESNIFSKNGRIILSNSTIANSKLETHNGKLVLEKNIFENLKAQSHNGGVTGSIEVKDSLVVDTDNGEICFKPLRLVEKVEKCQISISSSNGRSDIDLENFNGRFELYGGSNSSIYGRDVFINASEEQHKRRHTIKTGEVKNTLFNENQTFKISAKNGGIKINNL
;
A
#
# COMPACT_ATOMS: atom_id res chain seq x y z
N MET A 1 -26.32 40.02 29.48
CA MET A 1 -26.45 38.57 29.24
C MET A 1 -25.04 38.02 29.10
N ASN A 2 -24.53 37.36 30.13
CA ASN A 2 -23.23 36.69 30.08
C ASN A 2 -23.45 35.29 29.49
N THR A 3 -23.00 35.08 28.26
CA THR A 3 -22.86 33.74 27.69
C THR A 3 -21.58 33.13 28.26
N THR A 4 -21.73 32.31 29.29
CA THR A 4 -20.66 31.49 29.83
C THR A 4 -20.33 30.41 28.79
N HIS A 5 -19.20 30.52 28.11
CA HIS A 5 -18.62 29.42 27.34
C HIS A 5 -18.17 28.35 28.34
N HIS A 6 -18.96 27.28 28.47
CA HIS A 6 -18.46 26.05 29.06
C HIS A 6 -17.38 25.51 28.13
N SER A 7 -16.11 25.61 28.53
CA SER A 7 -15.03 24.87 27.90
C SER A 7 -15.41 23.39 27.97
N SER A 8 -15.61 22.76 26.81
CA SER A 8 -15.85 21.32 26.72
C SER A 8 -14.68 20.60 27.37
N GLU A 9 -14.94 19.91 28.48
CA GLU A 9 -13.94 19.03 29.08
C GLU A 9 -13.54 17.98 28.03
N ASN A 10 -12.27 17.96 27.67
CA ASN A 10 -11.71 16.91 26.82
C ASN A 10 -11.94 15.57 27.53
N VAL A 11 -12.70 14.68 26.90
CA VAL A 11 -12.79 13.30 27.37
C VAL A 11 -11.49 12.61 26.98
N LYS A 12 -10.74 12.21 28.01
CA LYS A 12 -9.36 11.77 27.87
C LYS A 12 -9.27 10.46 27.11
N ASP A 13 -10.09 9.47 27.45
CA ASP A 13 -9.92 8.13 26.90
C ASP A 13 -11.28 7.47 26.61
N PHE A 14 -11.40 6.79 25.47
CA PHE A 14 -12.53 5.92 25.15
C PHE A 14 -12.03 4.55 24.67
N THR A 15 -12.53 3.47 25.26
CA THR A 15 -12.13 2.10 24.90
C THR A 15 -13.36 1.21 24.71
N ILE A 16 -13.48 0.60 23.53
CA ILE A 16 -14.40 -0.51 23.27
C ILE A 16 -13.59 -1.78 23.06
N SER A 17 -13.81 -2.78 23.91
CA SER A 17 -13.24 -4.13 23.75
C SER A 17 -14.36 -5.15 23.72
N VAL A 18 -14.41 -5.96 22.66
CA VAL A 18 -15.39 -7.04 22.55
C VAL A 18 -14.69 -8.37 22.28
N ASN A 19 -14.82 -9.28 23.24
CA ASN A 19 -14.26 -10.62 23.20
C ASN A 19 -15.40 -11.64 23.05
N GLY A 20 -15.43 -12.36 21.94
CA GLY A 20 -16.45 -13.38 21.67
C GLY A 20 -16.06 -14.30 20.52
N THR A 21 -16.57 -15.54 20.56
CA THR A 21 -16.40 -16.56 19.51
C THR A 21 -17.47 -16.47 18.42
N ALA A 22 -18.55 -15.72 18.65
CA ALA A 22 -19.63 -15.50 17.69
C ALA A 22 -19.28 -14.39 16.68
N SER A 23 -19.71 -14.56 15.42
CA SER A 23 -19.61 -13.53 14.38
C SER A 23 -20.62 -12.41 14.61
N GLY A 24 -20.16 -11.17 14.65
CA GLY A 24 -21.00 -9.97 14.83
C GLY A 24 -20.41 -8.75 14.12
N THR A 25 -21.12 -7.62 14.15
CA THR A 25 -20.68 -6.33 13.58
C THR A 25 -20.84 -5.24 14.62
N LEU A 26 -19.79 -4.49 14.93
CA LEU A 26 -19.86 -3.26 15.73
C LEU A 26 -19.95 -2.08 14.76
N PHE A 27 -21.11 -1.44 14.63
CA PHE A 27 -21.22 -0.13 13.99
C PHE A 27 -20.87 0.97 14.98
N LEU A 28 -20.11 1.95 14.53
CA LEU A 28 -19.91 3.21 15.25
C LEU A 28 -20.59 4.31 14.44
N ASN A 29 -21.67 4.87 14.97
CA ASN A 29 -22.40 5.97 14.33
C ASN A 29 -21.99 7.29 14.98
N HIS A 30 -21.63 8.29 14.18
CA HIS A 30 -21.34 9.61 14.70
C HIS A 30 -22.59 10.49 14.53
N THR A 31 -23.11 11.06 15.63
CA THR A 31 -24.29 11.92 15.61
C THR A 31 -23.97 13.28 16.25
N ALA A 32 -24.43 14.36 15.61
CA ALA A 32 -24.12 15.73 16.03
C ALA A 32 -24.68 16.12 17.42
N ASP A 33 -25.72 15.44 17.91
CA ASP A 33 -26.61 16.00 18.94
C ASP A 33 -26.68 15.25 20.28
N SER A 34 -25.67 14.50 20.70
CA SER A 34 -25.69 13.93 22.06
C SER A 34 -24.31 13.86 22.71
N ASN A 35 -24.20 14.45 23.91
CA ASN A 35 -23.08 14.24 24.83
C ASN A 35 -22.98 12.79 25.38
N ASN A 36 -23.88 11.90 24.95
CA ASN A 36 -23.97 10.53 25.42
C ASN A 36 -23.48 9.53 24.36
N ILE A 37 -22.77 8.50 24.81
CA ILE A 37 -22.46 7.33 24.00
C ILE A 37 -23.64 6.36 24.10
N THR A 38 -24.42 6.23 23.01
CA THR A 38 -25.54 5.27 22.98
C THR A 38 -25.09 3.98 22.32
N ILE A 39 -25.06 2.86 23.03
CA ILE A 39 -24.69 1.57 22.47
C ILE A 39 -25.96 0.74 22.24
N LYS A 40 -26.46 0.71 21.00
CA LYS A 40 -27.66 -0.03 20.59
C LYS A 40 -27.26 -1.37 19.99
N VAL A 41 -27.66 -2.47 20.61
CA VAL A 41 -27.43 -3.80 20.02
C VAL A 41 -28.62 -4.15 19.11
N ASP A 42 -28.41 -4.19 17.79
CA ASP A 42 -29.37 -4.67 16.81
C ASP A 42 -29.11 -6.15 16.45
N TYR A 43 -30.16 -6.91 16.19
CA TYR A 43 -30.07 -8.31 15.75
C TYR A 43 -30.65 -8.39 14.34
N SER A 44 -29.91 -9.01 13.41
CA SER A 44 -30.44 -9.28 12.07
C SER A 44 -30.40 -10.79 11.79
N ASN A 45 -31.56 -11.31 11.37
CA ASN A 45 -32.05 -12.70 11.30
C ASN A 45 -32.74 -13.23 12.58
N TYR A 46 -34.04 -13.45 12.45
CA TYR A 46 -35.00 -13.69 13.51
C TYR A 46 -35.33 -15.20 13.60
N ASP A 47 -34.81 -15.86 14.63
CA ASP A 47 -35.48 -16.99 15.29
C ASP A 47 -35.67 -16.56 16.75
N GLU A 48 -36.92 -16.39 17.18
CA GLU A 48 -37.30 -15.87 18.50
C GLU A 48 -36.74 -16.70 19.67
N ASN A 49 -36.30 -17.93 19.37
CA ASN A 49 -35.83 -18.91 20.34
C ASN A 49 -34.32 -18.81 20.64
N LEU A 50 -33.52 -18.09 19.85
CA LEU A 50 -32.07 -17.96 20.03
C LEU A 50 -31.67 -16.55 20.49
N ARG A 51 -32.14 -16.17 21.69
CA ARG A 51 -31.74 -14.91 22.32
C ARG A 51 -30.29 -15.01 22.81
N THR A 52 -29.35 -14.42 22.08
CA THR A 52 -28.03 -14.10 22.64
C THR A 52 -28.18 -12.82 23.46
N GLN A 53 -27.89 -12.86 24.76
CA GLN A 53 -27.92 -11.64 25.57
C GLN A 53 -26.54 -10.97 25.50
N VAL A 54 -26.51 -9.69 25.11
CA VAL A 54 -25.34 -8.84 25.31
C VAL A 54 -25.54 -8.12 26.64
N LYS A 55 -24.77 -8.49 27.66
CA LYS A 55 -24.77 -7.82 28.96
C LYS A 55 -23.62 -6.83 29.00
N VAL A 56 -23.91 -5.60 29.44
CA VAL A 56 -22.83 -4.70 29.86
C VAL A 56 -22.31 -5.23 31.19
N LYS A 57 -21.13 -5.85 31.16
CA LYS A 57 -20.52 -6.50 32.32
C LYS A 57 -19.96 -5.49 33.31
N GLU A 58 -19.42 -4.39 32.78
CA GLU A 58 -18.73 -3.36 33.58
C GLU A 58 -18.83 -2.01 32.87
N VAL A 59 -19.17 -0.98 33.65
CA VAL A 59 -19.05 0.43 33.25
C VAL A 59 -18.15 1.09 34.28
N SER A 60 -16.98 1.57 33.84
CA SER A 60 -16.02 2.26 34.71
C SER A 60 -15.55 3.52 33.99
N GLY A 61 -16.16 4.67 34.34
CA GLY A 61 -15.96 5.92 33.59
C GLY A 61 -16.42 5.77 32.13
N ASP A 62 -15.52 6.06 31.19
CA ASP A 62 -15.74 5.96 29.74
C ASP A 62 -15.44 4.55 29.16
N HIS A 63 -15.21 3.55 30.03
CA HIS A 63 -14.96 2.17 29.62
C HIS A 63 -16.25 1.34 29.68
N TYR A 64 -16.59 0.70 28.56
CA TYR A 64 -17.71 -0.23 28.46
C TYR A 64 -17.21 -1.63 28.12
N LYS A 65 -17.49 -2.61 28.99
CA LYS A 65 -17.20 -4.03 28.75
C LYS A 65 -18.49 -4.77 28.44
N PHE A 66 -18.55 -5.41 27.27
CA PHE A 66 -19.68 -6.24 26.85
C PHE A 66 -19.31 -7.71 27.03
N GLU A 67 -20.20 -8.48 27.65
CA GLU A 67 -20.15 -9.93 27.68
C GLU A 67 -21.33 -10.49 26.90
N MET A 68 -21.03 -11.37 25.94
CA MET A 68 -22.04 -12.04 25.15
C MET A 68 -22.20 -13.46 25.68
N GLU A 69 -23.36 -13.74 26.24
CA GLU A 69 -23.75 -15.12 26.55
C GLU A 69 -24.38 -15.70 25.29
N THR A 70 -23.60 -16.41 24.48
CA THR A 70 -24.17 -17.31 23.47
C THR A 70 -24.97 -18.36 24.21
N PRO A 71 -26.28 -18.53 23.92
CA PRO A 71 -27.04 -19.58 24.56
C PRO A 71 -26.31 -20.91 24.32
N PRO A 72 -26.20 -21.78 25.34
CA PRO A 72 -25.66 -23.11 25.12
C PRO A 72 -26.50 -23.74 24.01
N PHE A 73 -25.89 -23.98 22.85
CA PHE A 73 -26.58 -24.70 21.80
C PHE A 73 -27.04 -26.02 22.40
N ALA A 74 -28.35 -26.20 22.45
CA ALA A 74 -28.98 -27.46 22.74
C ALA A 74 -28.42 -28.47 21.75
N SER A 75 -27.50 -29.31 22.22
CA SER A 75 -27.09 -30.58 21.61
C SER A 75 -28.23 -31.61 21.64
N PHE A 76 -29.49 -31.14 21.61
CA PHE A 76 -30.69 -31.94 21.66
C PHE A 76 -31.35 -31.88 20.27
N GLY A 77 -31.11 -32.91 19.47
CA GLY A 77 -31.88 -33.13 18.24
C GLY A 77 -31.08 -33.54 17.01
N GLY A 78 -30.16 -34.51 17.14
CA GLY A 78 -29.95 -35.38 15.99
C GLY A 78 -31.29 -36.06 15.67
N PHE A 79 -31.92 -35.76 14.54
CA PHE A 79 -32.67 -36.72 13.70
C PHE A 79 -33.47 -36.11 12.53
N PHE A 80 -33.61 -34.78 12.38
CA PHE A 80 -34.37 -34.22 11.23
C PHE A 80 -33.60 -33.13 10.46
N GLY A 81 -32.81 -33.57 9.47
CA GLY A 81 -33.12 -33.29 8.06
C GLY A 81 -33.05 -31.87 7.49
N SER A 82 -32.69 -30.81 8.23
CA SER A 82 -32.49 -29.49 7.60
C SER A 82 -31.31 -28.75 8.20
N ASN A 83 -30.22 -28.65 7.43
CA ASN A 83 -29.08 -27.77 7.69
C ASN A 83 -29.50 -26.30 7.51
N VAL A 84 -30.38 -25.80 8.38
CA VAL A 84 -30.59 -24.37 8.52
C VAL A 84 -29.42 -23.85 9.35
N VAL A 85 -28.30 -23.55 8.66
CA VAL A 85 -27.22 -22.76 9.25
C VAL A 85 -27.73 -21.33 9.35
N GLY A 86 -28.54 -21.05 10.36
CA GLY A 86 -28.97 -19.70 10.69
C GLY A 86 -27.73 -18.85 10.99
N LYS A 87 -27.41 -17.89 10.11
CA LYS A 87 -26.39 -16.89 10.38
C LYS A 87 -26.97 -15.90 11.41
N ASN A 88 -26.79 -16.19 12.69
CA ASN A 88 -27.03 -15.23 13.74
C ASN A 88 -25.91 -14.19 13.70
N SER A 89 -26.27 -12.95 13.41
CA SER A 89 -25.35 -11.81 13.46
C SER A 89 -25.77 -10.88 14.58
N ILE A 90 -24.80 -10.45 15.38
CA ILE A 90 -25.04 -9.54 16.50
C ILE A 90 -24.41 -8.22 16.14
N ILE A 91 -25.26 -7.20 16.07
CA ILE A 91 -24.86 -5.87 15.67
C ILE A 91 -24.78 -5.01 16.93
N ILE A 92 -23.64 -4.41 17.26
CA ILE A 92 -23.51 -3.44 18.34
C ILE A 92 -23.33 -2.07 17.69
N VAL A 93 -24.17 -1.09 17.97
CA VAL A 93 -24.13 0.25 17.36
C VAL A 93 -23.75 1.25 18.44
N ALA A 94 -22.51 1.72 18.51
CA ALA A 94 -22.12 2.77 19.45
C ALA A 94 -22.21 4.15 18.80
N HIS A 95 -22.97 5.05 19.40
CA HIS A 95 -23.03 6.45 19.01
C HIS A 95 -21.86 7.19 19.66
N VAL A 96 -20.99 7.80 18.87
CA VAL A 96 -19.84 8.56 19.39
C VAL A 96 -20.15 10.05 19.24
N PRO A 97 -20.14 10.84 20.34
CA PRO A 97 -20.32 12.29 20.28
C PRO A 97 -19.32 12.98 19.35
N ASN A 98 -19.75 14.07 18.70
CA ASN A 98 -18.88 14.93 17.91
C ASN A 98 -18.01 15.84 18.79
N LYS A 99 -16.89 15.28 19.23
CA LYS A 99 -15.86 15.99 20.01
C LYS A 99 -14.47 15.45 19.67
N ASP A 100 -13.46 16.18 20.12
CA ASP A 100 -12.08 15.73 20.06
C ASP A 100 -11.81 14.70 21.16
N TYR A 101 -11.31 13.54 20.78
CA TYR A 101 -10.86 12.50 21.71
C TYR A 101 -9.34 12.51 21.82
N GLU A 102 -8.78 12.39 23.02
CA GLU A 102 -7.33 12.24 23.14
C GLU A 102 -6.90 10.83 22.70
N ASN A 103 -7.50 9.77 23.26
CA ASN A 103 -7.21 8.41 22.81
C ASN A 103 -8.48 7.57 22.58
N VAL A 104 -8.53 6.87 21.45
CA VAL A 104 -9.55 5.86 21.14
C VAL A 104 -8.86 4.52 20.89
N LYS A 105 -9.29 3.49 21.62
CA LYS A 105 -8.85 2.09 21.40
C LYS A 105 -10.03 1.19 21.07
N LEU A 106 -9.93 0.46 19.96
CA LEU A 106 -10.91 -0.53 19.52
C LEU A 106 -10.24 -1.89 19.33
N SER A 107 -10.80 -2.94 19.94
CA SER A 107 -10.26 -4.30 19.80
C SER A 107 -11.36 -5.33 19.63
N THR A 108 -11.15 -6.26 18.69
CA THR A 108 -12.06 -7.35 18.36
C THR A 108 -11.30 -8.62 18.00
N HIS A 109 -11.88 -9.78 18.29
CA HIS A 109 -11.35 -11.06 17.81
C HIS A 109 -12.00 -11.53 16.52
N ASN A 110 -13.33 -11.55 16.44
CA ASN A 110 -14.07 -12.16 15.32
C ASN A 110 -15.20 -11.30 14.77
N MET A 111 -15.29 -10.03 15.19
CA MET A 111 -16.37 -9.14 14.76
C MET A 111 -15.89 -8.14 13.74
N ALA A 112 -16.80 -7.75 12.85
CA ALA A 112 -16.60 -6.57 12.03
C ALA A 112 -16.62 -5.30 12.91
N ILE A 113 -15.81 -4.29 12.60
CA ILE A 113 -15.94 -2.93 13.13
C ILE A 113 -16.16 -2.04 11.92
N GLU A 114 -17.31 -1.38 11.86
CA GLU A 114 -17.67 -0.50 10.75
C GLU A 114 -17.97 0.89 11.31
N MET A 115 -17.28 1.90 10.79
CA MET A 115 -17.57 3.30 11.04
C MET A 115 -18.01 3.91 9.71
N ASP A 116 -19.32 4.07 9.56
CA ASP A 116 -19.90 4.80 8.45
C ASP A 116 -19.98 6.26 8.83
N ASN A 117 -18.89 6.98 8.53
CA ASN A 117 -18.85 8.40 8.77
C ASN A 117 -19.01 9.13 7.44
N ASN A 118 -20.10 9.87 7.34
CA ASN A 118 -20.31 10.78 6.24
C ASN A 118 -19.19 11.84 6.29
N GLU A 119 -18.65 12.23 5.13
CA GLU A 119 -17.56 13.23 5.01
C GLU A 119 -17.82 14.52 5.78
N LYS A 120 -19.10 14.79 6.07
CA LYS A 120 -19.57 15.91 6.86
C LYS A 120 -19.08 15.93 8.32
N TYR A 121 -18.84 14.78 8.95
CA TYR A 121 -18.50 14.72 10.38
C TYR A 121 -17.42 13.68 10.70
N PRO A 122 -16.16 13.88 10.26
CA PRO A 122 -15.09 12.92 10.52
C PRO A 122 -14.88 12.71 12.02
N LEU A 123 -14.45 11.50 12.39
CA LEU A 123 -14.08 11.19 13.77
C LEU A 123 -12.75 11.89 14.07
N SER A 124 -12.79 12.91 14.95
CA SER A 124 -11.60 13.66 15.35
C SER A 124 -10.99 13.08 16.62
N VAL A 125 -9.75 12.57 16.52
CA VAL A 125 -9.02 12.00 17.68
C VAL A 125 -7.56 12.43 17.62
N ASN A 126 -6.84 12.45 18.75
CA ASN A 126 -5.38 12.58 18.69
C ASN A 126 -4.73 11.25 18.31
N ASN A 127 -5.09 10.16 19.01
CA ASN A 127 -4.57 8.82 18.74
C ASN A 127 -5.71 7.78 18.60
N LEU A 128 -5.72 7.02 17.50
CA LEU A 128 -6.63 5.89 17.29
C LEU A 128 -5.81 4.60 17.16
N THR A 129 -6.09 3.61 18.03
CA THR A 129 -5.49 2.27 17.96
C THR A 129 -6.56 1.22 17.72
N MET A 130 -6.33 0.34 16.74
CA MET A 130 -7.23 -0.73 16.35
C MET A 130 -6.52 -2.08 16.34
N GLU A 131 -7.16 -3.10 16.90
CA GLU A 131 -6.65 -4.47 16.90
C GLU A 131 -7.77 -5.45 16.48
N THR A 132 -7.53 -6.24 15.43
CA THR A 132 -8.46 -7.28 14.96
C THR A 132 -7.73 -8.61 14.71
N HIS A 133 -8.33 -9.74 15.11
CA HIS A 133 -7.78 -11.06 14.79
C HIS A 133 -8.36 -11.65 13.51
N ASN A 134 -9.67 -11.72 13.36
CA ASN A 134 -10.39 -12.30 12.23
C ASN A 134 -11.54 -11.41 11.76
N GLY A 135 -11.68 -10.22 12.36
CA GLY A 135 -12.74 -9.28 12.08
C GLY A 135 -12.51 -8.50 10.80
N LYS A 136 -13.61 -8.06 10.17
CA LYS A 136 -13.57 -7.02 9.14
C LYS A 136 -13.43 -5.66 9.81
N VAL A 137 -12.68 -4.73 9.24
CA VAL A 137 -12.65 -3.35 9.71
C VAL A 137 -12.96 -2.46 8.52
N ASN A 138 -13.92 -1.55 8.64
CA ASN A 138 -14.27 -0.60 7.59
C ASN A 138 -14.44 0.78 8.21
N PHE A 139 -13.53 1.70 7.93
CA PHE A 139 -13.54 3.04 8.51
C PHE A 139 -13.49 4.09 7.41
N MET A 140 -14.51 4.92 7.36
CA MET A 140 -14.56 6.07 6.46
C MET A 140 -14.52 7.35 7.30
N GLY A 141 -13.65 8.31 6.96
CA GLY A 141 -13.64 9.64 7.58
C GLY A 141 -13.08 9.66 9.01
N VAL A 142 -11.76 9.52 9.14
CA VAL A 142 -11.03 9.69 10.42
C VAL A 142 -10.04 10.85 10.27
N ASP A 143 -10.02 11.75 11.25
CA ASP A 143 -8.99 12.78 11.42
C ASP A 143 -8.20 12.50 12.72
N ALA A 144 -7.10 11.76 12.58
CA ALA A 144 -6.22 11.39 13.70
C ALA A 144 -5.07 12.40 13.81
N LYS A 145 -5.18 13.40 14.68
CA LYS A 145 -4.25 14.55 14.75
C LYS A 145 -2.78 14.17 14.97
N ASN A 146 -2.51 13.01 15.59
CA ASN A 146 -1.16 12.50 15.79
C ASN A 146 -0.93 11.14 15.15
N SER A 147 -1.69 10.11 15.53
CA SER A 147 -1.41 8.75 15.06
C SER A 147 -2.63 7.86 14.88
N LEU A 148 -2.57 7.02 13.86
CA LEU A 148 -3.51 5.94 13.59
C LEU A 148 -2.73 4.63 13.46
N LYS A 149 -2.95 3.70 14.39
CA LYS A 149 -2.27 2.40 14.45
C LYS A 149 -3.27 1.27 14.34
N ILE A 150 -3.01 0.33 13.43
CA ILE A 150 -3.88 -0.83 13.20
C ILE A 150 -3.04 -2.10 13.20
N THR A 151 -3.47 -3.09 13.97
CA THR A 151 -2.95 -4.46 13.90
C THR A 151 -4.06 -5.41 13.48
N ALA A 152 -3.86 -6.16 12.39
CA ALA A 152 -4.84 -7.11 11.87
C ALA A 152 -4.18 -8.45 11.55
N LYS A 153 -4.59 -9.55 12.21
CA LYS A 153 -4.02 -10.87 11.87
C LYS A 153 -4.64 -11.43 10.59
N ASN A 154 -5.95 -11.59 10.57
CA ASN A 154 -6.76 -12.10 9.47
C ASN A 154 -7.95 -11.16 9.23
N GLY A 155 -8.70 -11.40 8.16
CA GLY A 155 -9.87 -10.58 7.80
C GLY A 155 -9.55 -9.52 6.74
N ALA A 156 -10.51 -8.64 6.49
CA ALA A 156 -10.41 -7.56 5.53
C ALA A 156 -10.53 -6.22 6.25
N THR A 157 -9.55 -5.36 6.06
CA THR A 157 -9.49 -4.03 6.66
C THR A 157 -9.52 -3.00 5.54
N HIS A 158 -10.45 -2.06 5.60
CA HIS A 158 -10.62 -1.01 4.61
C HIS A 158 -10.71 0.35 5.31
N PHE A 159 -9.98 1.32 4.78
CA PHE A 159 -9.97 2.70 5.22
C PHE A 159 -10.20 3.64 4.06
N GLY A 160 -10.97 4.70 4.27
CA GLY A 160 -11.15 5.76 3.28
C GLY A 160 -11.22 7.12 3.94
N ASN A 161 -10.73 8.15 3.22
CA ASN A 161 -10.81 9.55 3.66
C ASN A 161 -10.13 9.78 5.03
N ILE A 162 -8.91 9.25 5.19
CA ILE A 162 -8.14 9.35 6.43
C ILE A 162 -7.17 10.53 6.37
N LYS A 163 -7.12 11.30 7.46
CA LYS A 163 -6.08 12.30 7.73
C LYS A 163 -5.34 11.89 8.99
N SER A 164 -4.01 11.86 8.93
CA SER A 164 -3.17 11.64 10.11
C SER A 164 -1.77 12.22 9.92
N LYS A 165 -1.00 12.44 10.99
CA LYS A 165 0.45 12.65 10.83
C LYS A 165 1.13 11.33 10.50
N ILE A 166 0.84 10.31 11.32
CA ILE A 166 1.45 8.99 11.23
C ILE A 166 0.35 7.94 11.06
N PHE A 167 0.52 7.07 10.07
CA PHE A 167 -0.32 5.89 9.88
C PHE A 167 0.54 4.63 9.92
N GLU A 168 0.17 3.68 10.76
CA GLU A 168 0.85 2.40 10.93
C GLU A 168 -0.16 1.25 10.80
N PHE A 169 0.11 0.32 9.87
CA PHE A 169 -0.63 -0.92 9.74
C PHE A 169 0.32 -2.12 9.81
N VAL A 170 -0.01 -3.08 10.68
CA VAL A 170 0.68 -4.37 10.79
C VAL A 170 -0.32 -5.50 10.56
N GLY A 171 -0.19 -6.14 9.41
CA GLY A 171 -1.01 -7.24 8.92
C GLY A 171 -0.29 -8.59 8.93
N HIS A 172 -1.03 -9.70 8.97
CA HIS A 172 -0.44 -11.04 8.75
C HIS A 172 -0.98 -11.74 7.49
N ASN A 173 -2.24 -12.16 7.47
CA ASN A 173 -2.86 -12.87 6.33
C ASN A 173 -4.07 -12.12 5.75
N GLY A 174 -4.44 -10.99 6.37
CA GLY A 174 -5.60 -10.21 5.97
C GLY A 174 -5.36 -9.29 4.77
N HIS A 175 -6.44 -8.90 4.11
CA HIS A 175 -6.42 -7.87 3.08
C HIS A 175 -6.51 -6.50 3.76
N PHE A 176 -5.67 -5.56 3.34
CA PHE A 176 -5.73 -4.17 3.76
C PHE A 176 -5.92 -3.28 2.55
N GLY A 177 -6.93 -2.43 2.60
CA GLY A 177 -7.20 -1.40 1.61
C GLY A 177 -7.21 -0.02 2.26
N ILE A 178 -6.58 0.97 1.63
CA ILE A 178 -6.72 2.37 2.01
C ILE A 178 -6.88 3.24 0.77
N GLN A 179 -7.79 4.21 0.84
CA GLN A 179 -8.07 5.11 -0.26
C GLN A 179 -8.25 6.57 0.18
N ASN A 180 -7.96 7.51 -0.74
CA ASN A 180 -8.26 8.94 -0.58
C ASN A 180 -7.72 9.53 0.72
N SER A 181 -6.50 9.17 1.09
CA SER A 181 -5.96 9.44 2.42
C SER A 181 -4.67 10.26 2.36
N THR A 182 -4.49 11.14 3.34
CA THR A 182 -3.39 12.09 3.41
C THR A 182 -2.66 11.94 4.74
N PHE A 183 -1.34 11.78 4.66
CA PHE A 183 -0.46 11.70 5.82
C PHE A 183 0.53 12.85 5.79
N SER A 184 0.70 13.59 6.88
CA SER A 184 1.62 14.74 6.90
C SER A 184 3.06 14.37 7.26
N GLU A 185 3.31 13.16 7.76
CA GLU A 185 4.66 12.69 8.09
C GLU A 185 4.94 11.31 7.48
N ASN A 186 4.34 10.26 8.04
CA ASN A 186 4.76 8.87 7.79
C ASN A 186 3.60 7.94 7.48
N LEU A 187 3.78 7.10 6.47
CA LEU A 187 2.97 5.93 6.17
C LEU A 187 3.81 4.67 6.32
N TYR A 188 3.49 3.83 7.31
CA TYR A 188 4.12 2.54 7.53
C TYR A 188 3.11 1.40 7.37
N LEU A 189 3.36 0.52 6.40
CA LEU A 189 2.52 -0.65 6.16
C LEU A 189 3.40 -1.89 6.16
N SER A 190 3.04 -2.90 6.96
CA SER A 190 3.71 -4.19 6.96
C SER A 190 2.67 -5.30 6.86
N ASN A 191 2.85 -6.26 5.95
CA ASN A 191 1.95 -7.41 5.85
C ASN A 191 2.71 -8.68 5.44
N SER A 192 2.58 -9.78 6.19
CA SER A 192 3.29 -11.02 5.86
C SER A 192 2.82 -11.67 4.56
N ASN A 193 1.53 -11.97 4.41
CA ASN A 193 1.00 -12.85 3.35
C ASN A 193 -0.24 -12.29 2.65
N GLY A 194 -0.87 -11.26 3.21
CA GLY A 194 -2.08 -10.67 2.67
C GLY A 194 -1.81 -9.63 1.57
N ALA A 195 -2.89 -9.05 1.03
CA ALA A 195 -2.78 -7.97 0.05
C ALA A 195 -2.78 -6.60 0.73
N LEU A 196 -1.98 -5.67 0.21
CA LEU A 196 -2.02 -4.24 0.50
C LEU A 196 -2.50 -3.51 -0.76
N LYS A 197 -3.63 -2.82 -0.69
CA LYS A 197 -4.18 -2.00 -1.78
C LYS A 197 -4.24 -0.55 -1.33
N LEU A 198 -3.53 0.32 -2.03
CA LEU A 198 -3.47 1.75 -1.77
C LEU A 198 -3.97 2.50 -3.01
N SER A 199 -4.87 3.45 -2.84
CA SER A 199 -5.35 4.30 -3.95
C SER A 199 -5.41 5.76 -3.53
N GLN A 200 -4.91 6.68 -4.36
CA GLN A 200 -5.01 8.12 -4.11
C GLN A 200 -4.44 8.51 -2.74
N ILE A 201 -3.19 8.10 -2.49
CA ILE A 201 -2.51 8.31 -1.21
C ILE A 201 -1.47 9.41 -1.34
N PHE A 202 -1.46 10.33 -0.38
CA PHE A 202 -0.42 11.34 -0.23
C PHE A 202 0.34 11.12 1.08
N SER A 203 1.67 11.03 1.02
CA SER A 203 2.54 10.98 2.21
C SER A 203 3.94 11.48 1.87
N PRO A 204 4.59 12.33 2.70
CA PRO A 204 5.99 12.67 2.50
C PRO A 204 6.87 11.41 2.53
N LEU A 205 6.71 10.56 3.55
CA LEU A 205 7.50 9.35 3.73
C LEU A 205 6.58 8.12 3.70
N SER A 206 6.99 7.09 2.96
CA SER A 206 6.30 5.80 2.93
C SER A 206 7.27 4.64 3.08
N LYS A 207 6.92 3.68 3.93
CA LYS A 207 7.62 2.41 4.09
C LYS A 207 6.60 1.28 4.03
N ILE A 208 6.71 0.43 3.01
CA ILE A 208 5.74 -0.61 2.71
C ILE A 208 6.49 -1.94 2.58
N ASP A 209 6.29 -2.83 3.53
CA ASP A 209 6.97 -4.11 3.61
C ASP A 209 5.99 -5.27 3.46
N THR A 210 6.33 -6.25 2.63
CA THR A 210 5.64 -7.55 2.63
C THR A 210 6.58 -8.74 2.48
N HIS A 211 6.20 -9.91 2.99
CA HIS A 211 6.97 -11.12 2.74
C HIS A 211 6.50 -11.84 1.47
N ASN A 212 5.25 -12.28 1.43
CA ASN A 212 4.65 -13.05 0.35
C ASN A 212 3.39 -12.38 -0.21
N GLY A 213 3.04 -11.19 0.29
CA GLY A 213 1.82 -10.49 -0.05
C GLY A 213 1.85 -9.81 -1.41
N HIS A 214 0.68 -9.38 -1.85
CA HIS A 214 0.50 -8.58 -3.06
C HIS A 214 0.36 -7.11 -2.68
N VAL A 215 1.22 -6.25 -3.19
CA VAL A 215 1.15 -4.79 -2.99
C VAL A 215 0.67 -4.15 -4.28
N GLU A 216 -0.40 -3.39 -4.21
CA GLU A 216 -0.98 -2.62 -5.32
C GLU A 216 -1.12 -1.18 -4.85
N ILE A 217 -0.48 -0.25 -5.57
CA ILE A 217 -0.49 1.18 -5.26
C ILE A 217 -0.87 1.92 -6.52
N ASN A 218 -1.98 2.66 -6.48
CA ASN A 218 -2.47 3.44 -7.59
C ASN A 218 -2.60 4.93 -7.21
N GLU A 219 -2.21 5.83 -8.12
CA GLU A 219 -2.40 7.28 -7.95
C GLU A 219 -1.78 7.84 -6.66
N ALA A 220 -0.61 7.32 -6.25
CA ALA A 220 0.08 7.79 -5.06
C ALA A 220 1.02 8.96 -5.34
N LYS A 221 1.21 9.80 -4.32
CA LYS A 221 2.17 10.90 -4.30
C LYS A 221 3.06 10.78 -3.07
N PHE A 222 4.34 10.45 -3.29
CA PHE A 222 5.33 10.31 -2.23
C PHE A 222 6.56 11.19 -2.46
N ASN A 223 7.15 11.76 -1.41
CA ASN A 223 8.47 12.38 -1.54
C ASN A 223 9.56 11.30 -1.42
N GLU A 224 9.41 10.40 -0.46
CA GLU A 224 10.28 9.23 -0.29
C GLU A 224 9.44 7.97 -0.11
N SER A 225 9.82 6.90 -0.81
CA SER A 225 9.18 5.60 -0.68
C SER A 225 10.21 4.49 -0.62
N ASN A 226 10.09 3.62 0.39
CA ASN A 226 10.82 2.36 0.47
C ASN A 226 9.81 1.21 0.46
N ILE A 227 9.77 0.45 -0.63
CA ILE A 227 8.81 -0.64 -0.84
C ILE A 227 9.57 -1.93 -1.05
N PHE A 228 9.36 -2.89 -0.14
CA PHE A 228 10.07 -4.16 -0.12
C PHE A 228 9.10 -5.35 -0.16
N SER A 229 9.46 -6.36 -0.97
CA SER A 229 8.77 -7.64 -0.97
C SER A 229 9.71 -8.83 -1.09
N LYS A 230 9.68 -9.79 -0.16
CA LYS A 230 10.56 -10.98 -0.29
C LYS A 230 10.22 -11.83 -1.52
N ASN A 231 8.97 -12.26 -1.65
CA ASN A 231 8.48 -13.15 -2.71
C ASN A 231 7.19 -12.64 -3.39
N GLY A 232 6.65 -11.52 -2.93
CA GLY A 232 5.38 -10.98 -3.39
C GLY A 232 5.48 -10.15 -4.66
N ARG A 233 4.33 -9.73 -5.18
CA ARG A 233 4.26 -8.86 -6.35
C ARG A 233 3.94 -7.43 -5.92
N ILE A 234 4.76 -6.48 -6.34
CA ILE A 234 4.53 -5.04 -6.17
C ILE A 234 4.07 -4.47 -7.52
N ILE A 235 2.89 -3.86 -7.55
CA ILE A 235 2.37 -3.10 -8.67
C ILE A 235 2.24 -1.65 -8.22
N LEU A 236 2.83 -0.75 -8.99
CA LEU A 236 2.72 0.69 -8.80
C LEU A 236 2.19 1.29 -10.10
N SER A 237 1.11 2.06 -10.04
CA SER A 237 0.48 2.66 -11.21
C SER A 237 0.12 4.13 -11.02
N ASN A 238 0.24 4.92 -12.08
CA ASN A 238 -0.19 6.33 -12.15
C ASN A 238 0.33 7.20 -10.98
N SER A 239 1.51 6.88 -10.44
CA SER A 239 2.03 7.52 -9.22
C SER A 239 3.17 8.49 -9.54
N THR A 240 3.31 9.52 -8.71
CA THR A 240 4.41 10.49 -8.78
C THR A 240 5.25 10.39 -7.52
N ILE A 241 6.52 10.03 -7.65
CA ILE A 241 7.39 9.78 -6.50
C ILE A 241 8.73 10.48 -6.69
N ALA A 242 9.15 11.33 -5.74
CA ALA A 242 10.45 12.00 -5.86
C ALA A 242 11.60 11.00 -5.69
N ASN A 243 11.67 10.29 -4.56
CA ASN A 243 12.73 9.30 -4.31
C ASN A 243 12.12 7.93 -4.00
N SER A 244 12.39 6.94 -4.83
CA SER A 244 11.85 5.59 -4.66
C SER A 244 12.93 4.53 -4.60
N LYS A 245 12.88 3.70 -3.55
CA LYS A 245 13.57 2.42 -3.48
C LYS A 245 12.54 1.30 -3.53
N LEU A 246 12.59 0.48 -4.58
CA LEU A 246 11.73 -0.68 -4.79
C LEU A 246 12.60 -1.94 -4.79
N GLU A 247 12.26 -2.94 -3.99
CA GLU A 247 13.11 -4.12 -3.85
C GLU A 247 12.28 -5.40 -3.75
N THR A 248 12.72 -6.44 -4.47
CA THR A 248 12.21 -7.79 -4.26
C THR A 248 13.26 -8.88 -4.41
N HIS A 249 13.17 -9.97 -3.65
CA HIS A 249 14.11 -11.07 -3.83
C HIS A 249 13.64 -12.00 -4.96
N ASN A 250 12.44 -12.57 -4.86
CA ASN A 250 11.92 -13.53 -5.84
C ASN A 250 10.60 -13.08 -6.49
N GLY A 251 10.14 -11.87 -6.16
CA GLY A 251 8.88 -11.32 -6.62
C GLY A 251 8.97 -10.55 -7.93
N LYS A 252 7.89 -9.88 -8.31
CA LYS A 252 7.85 -9.05 -9.52
C LYS A 252 7.50 -7.60 -9.16
N LEU A 253 8.27 -6.66 -9.69
CA LEU A 253 7.97 -5.23 -9.71
C LEU A 253 7.32 -4.88 -11.04
N VAL A 254 6.12 -4.32 -11.00
CA VAL A 254 5.37 -3.86 -12.18
C VAL A 254 5.08 -2.38 -12.04
N LEU A 255 5.64 -1.56 -12.94
CA LEU A 255 5.56 -0.11 -12.89
C LEU A 255 4.77 0.41 -14.10
N GLU A 256 3.59 0.98 -13.91
CA GLU A 256 2.72 1.40 -15.02
C GLU A 256 2.42 2.90 -14.96
N LYS A 257 2.94 3.67 -15.92
CA LYS A 257 2.68 5.11 -16.07
C LYS A 257 3.06 5.91 -14.82
N ASN A 258 4.20 5.59 -14.22
CA ASN A 258 4.71 6.31 -13.06
C ASN A 258 5.74 7.36 -13.46
N ILE A 259 5.79 8.45 -12.70
CA ILE A 259 6.78 9.52 -12.84
C ILE A 259 7.68 9.50 -11.60
N PHE A 260 8.98 9.35 -11.80
CA PHE A 260 9.98 9.37 -10.75
C PHE A 260 10.96 10.52 -10.92
N GLU A 261 11.41 11.15 -9.82
CA GLU A 261 12.64 11.96 -9.89
C GLU A 261 13.87 11.04 -9.83
N ASN A 262 13.95 10.20 -8.80
CA ASN A 262 14.98 9.20 -8.59
C ASN A 262 14.35 7.84 -8.30
N LEU A 263 14.68 6.84 -9.11
CA LEU A 263 14.23 5.45 -8.92
C LEU A 263 15.42 4.51 -8.75
N LYS A 264 15.46 3.77 -7.65
CA LYS A 264 16.28 2.58 -7.45
C LYS A 264 15.38 1.34 -7.36
N ALA A 265 15.39 0.49 -8.38
CA ALA A 265 14.62 -0.75 -8.41
C ALA A 265 15.54 -1.97 -8.43
N GLN A 266 15.38 -2.91 -7.51
CA GLN A 266 16.25 -4.08 -7.41
C GLN A 266 15.44 -5.37 -7.34
N SER A 267 15.88 -6.39 -8.09
CA SER A 267 15.30 -7.72 -8.04
C SER A 267 16.35 -8.82 -8.08
N HIS A 268 16.40 -9.76 -7.15
CA HIS A 268 17.43 -10.82 -7.21
C HIS A 268 17.11 -11.87 -8.28
N ASN A 269 16.03 -12.63 -8.10
CA ASN A 269 15.59 -13.71 -9.00
C ASN A 269 14.25 -13.41 -9.68
N GLY A 270 13.72 -12.20 -9.46
CA GLY A 270 12.41 -11.79 -9.89
C GLY A 270 12.42 -11.05 -11.23
N GLY A 271 11.59 -10.01 -11.37
CA GLY A 271 11.66 -9.14 -12.54
C GLY A 271 11.18 -7.73 -12.25
N VAL A 272 11.71 -6.77 -13.00
CA VAL A 272 11.32 -5.37 -13.00
C VAL A 272 10.80 -5.03 -14.38
N THR A 273 9.49 -4.81 -14.50
CA THR A 273 8.86 -4.54 -15.80
C THR A 273 7.97 -3.31 -15.74
N GLY A 274 7.87 -2.53 -16.81
CA GLY A 274 6.95 -1.41 -16.80
C GLY A 274 7.03 -0.41 -17.92
N SER A 275 6.25 0.66 -17.78
CA SER A 275 6.41 1.92 -18.50
C SER A 275 6.50 3.05 -17.48
N ILE A 276 7.57 3.83 -17.56
CA ILE A 276 7.89 4.88 -16.58
C ILE A 276 8.45 6.13 -17.27
N GLU A 277 8.32 7.25 -16.57
CA GLU A 277 8.99 8.51 -16.83
C GLU A 277 9.96 8.80 -15.69
N VAL A 278 11.19 9.20 -16.02
CA VAL A 278 12.23 9.54 -15.03
C VAL A 278 12.77 10.94 -15.29
N LYS A 279 12.97 11.70 -14.23
CA LYS A 279 13.54 13.05 -14.30
C LYS A 279 15.05 13.03 -14.11
N ASP A 280 15.57 12.52 -12.98
CA ASP A 280 16.98 12.71 -12.62
C ASP A 280 17.78 11.40 -12.73
N SER A 281 17.38 10.36 -11.99
CA SER A 281 18.14 9.10 -11.96
C SER A 281 17.30 7.83 -11.99
N LEU A 282 17.80 6.84 -12.72
CA LEU A 282 17.26 5.49 -12.78
C LEU A 282 18.38 4.49 -12.53
N VAL A 283 18.27 3.72 -11.45
CA VAL A 283 19.14 2.58 -11.15
C VAL A 283 18.28 1.33 -11.09
N VAL A 284 18.50 0.37 -11.98
CA VAL A 284 17.76 -0.90 -11.99
C VAL A 284 18.71 -2.07 -12.03
N ASP A 285 18.68 -2.91 -11.00
CA ASP A 285 19.60 -4.03 -10.85
C ASP A 285 18.86 -5.35 -10.75
N THR A 286 19.40 -6.39 -11.41
CA THR A 286 18.97 -7.77 -11.15
C THR A 286 20.09 -8.80 -11.20
N ASP A 287 20.02 -9.83 -10.36
CA ASP A 287 21.01 -10.92 -10.40
C ASP A 287 20.65 -11.92 -11.51
N ASN A 288 19.46 -12.52 -11.43
CA ASN A 288 19.00 -13.60 -12.31
C ASN A 288 17.63 -13.30 -12.95
N GLY A 289 17.12 -12.08 -12.78
CA GLY A 289 15.79 -11.67 -13.18
C GLY A 289 15.69 -11.01 -14.55
N GLU A 290 14.48 -10.58 -14.91
CA GLU A 290 14.22 -9.82 -16.14
C GLU A 290 14.05 -8.32 -15.83
N ILE A 291 14.67 -7.46 -16.62
CA ILE A 291 14.39 -6.01 -16.65
C ILE A 291 13.76 -5.68 -17.99
N CYS A 292 12.54 -5.15 -18.01
CA CYS A 292 11.82 -4.83 -19.26
C CYS A 292 11.06 -3.49 -19.16
N PHE A 293 11.53 -2.44 -19.84
CA PHE A 293 10.83 -1.16 -19.87
C PHE A 293 10.35 -0.81 -21.28
N LYS A 294 9.03 -0.61 -21.43
CA LYS A 294 8.37 -0.36 -22.73
C LYS A 294 7.13 0.55 -22.58
N PRO A 295 7.22 1.87 -22.82
CA PRO A 295 8.44 2.67 -23.00
C PRO A 295 9.05 3.16 -21.67
N LEU A 296 10.34 3.49 -21.70
CA LEU A 296 11.06 4.32 -20.72
C LEU A 296 11.27 5.72 -21.31
N ARG A 297 10.76 6.73 -20.62
CA ARG A 297 10.79 8.13 -21.05
C ARG A 297 11.56 9.01 -20.08
N LEU A 298 12.12 10.10 -20.59
CA LEU A 298 12.57 11.20 -19.75
C LEU A 298 11.47 12.26 -19.65
N VAL A 299 11.35 12.86 -18.47
CA VAL A 299 10.54 14.08 -18.32
C VAL A 299 11.21 15.21 -19.14
N GLU A 300 10.43 16.02 -19.85
CA GLU A 300 10.96 17.03 -20.77
C GLU A 300 11.97 17.98 -20.07
N LYS A 301 13.02 18.36 -20.81
CA LYS A 301 14.06 19.35 -20.41
C LYS A 301 15.03 18.92 -19.30
N VAL A 302 15.33 17.64 -19.18
CA VAL A 302 16.42 17.20 -18.30
C VAL A 302 17.75 17.35 -19.05
N GLU A 303 18.63 18.23 -18.57
CA GLU A 303 19.98 18.39 -19.16
C GLU A 303 20.88 17.17 -18.90
N LYS A 304 20.66 16.47 -17.77
CA LYS A 304 21.45 15.32 -17.33
C LYS A 304 20.58 14.32 -16.57
N CYS A 305 20.17 13.24 -17.23
CA CYS A 305 19.65 12.05 -16.56
C CYS A 305 20.76 10.98 -16.47
N GLN A 306 20.88 10.31 -15.32
CA GLN A 306 21.76 9.14 -15.17
C GLN A 306 20.92 7.87 -15.12
N ILE A 307 21.10 7.01 -16.12
CA ILE A 307 20.48 5.68 -16.15
C ILE A 307 21.57 4.62 -16.02
N SER A 308 21.45 3.76 -15.01
CA SER A 308 22.28 2.57 -14.79
C SER A 308 21.39 1.34 -14.71
N ILE A 309 21.51 0.44 -15.68
CA ILE A 309 20.75 -0.82 -15.67
C ILE A 309 21.74 -1.97 -15.65
N SER A 310 21.62 -2.87 -14.66
CA SER A 310 22.52 -4.01 -14.49
C SER A 310 21.79 -5.34 -14.40
N SER A 311 22.32 -6.37 -15.08
CA SER A 311 21.82 -7.74 -14.99
C SER A 311 22.95 -8.75 -14.99
N SER A 312 23.11 -9.57 -13.94
CA SER A 312 24.23 -10.52 -13.87
C SER A 312 24.05 -11.72 -14.80
N ASN A 313 22.89 -12.38 -14.76
CA ASN A 313 22.57 -13.59 -15.55
C ASN A 313 21.21 -13.49 -16.24
N GLY A 314 20.53 -12.36 -16.10
CA GLY A 314 19.20 -12.13 -16.62
C GLY A 314 19.14 -11.54 -18.03
N ARG A 315 17.94 -11.07 -18.38
CA ARG A 315 17.66 -10.35 -19.63
C ARG A 315 17.28 -8.91 -19.30
N SER A 316 17.83 -7.97 -20.06
CA SER A 316 17.41 -6.57 -20.03
C SER A 316 16.90 -6.16 -21.43
N ASP A 317 15.70 -5.61 -21.51
CA ASP A 317 15.05 -5.16 -22.75
C ASP A 317 14.44 -3.76 -22.50
N ILE A 318 15.04 -2.73 -23.08
CA ILE A 318 14.68 -1.33 -22.78
C ILE A 318 14.35 -0.63 -24.09
N ASP A 319 13.17 -0.03 -24.14
CA ASP A 319 12.74 0.87 -25.22
C ASP A 319 12.77 2.31 -24.73
N LEU A 320 13.78 3.07 -25.19
CA LEU A 320 14.00 4.46 -24.83
C LEU A 320 13.28 5.39 -25.81
N GLU A 321 12.42 6.25 -25.27
CA GLU A 321 11.79 7.35 -26.02
C GLU A 321 12.29 8.71 -25.51
N ASN A 322 12.64 9.61 -26.43
CA ASN A 322 13.02 11.01 -26.16
C ASN A 322 14.19 11.19 -25.18
N PHE A 323 15.30 10.47 -25.40
CA PHE A 323 16.45 10.50 -24.49
C PHE A 323 17.52 11.50 -24.95
N ASN A 324 17.79 12.52 -24.13
CA ASN A 324 18.90 13.48 -24.30
C ASN A 324 19.77 13.51 -23.02
N GLY A 325 20.44 12.41 -22.69
CA GLY A 325 21.20 12.29 -21.43
C GLY A 325 22.39 11.33 -21.47
N ARG A 326 22.90 10.93 -20.30
CA ARG A 326 23.94 9.90 -20.15
C ARG A 326 23.29 8.57 -19.82
N PHE A 327 23.49 7.57 -20.67
CA PHE A 327 22.95 6.24 -20.48
C PHE A 327 24.08 5.22 -20.30
N GLU A 328 24.03 4.46 -19.21
CA GLU A 328 24.96 3.38 -18.91
C GLU A 328 24.18 2.07 -18.77
N LEU A 329 24.55 1.08 -19.59
CA LEU A 329 24.01 -0.28 -19.48
C LEU A 329 25.14 -1.25 -19.13
N TYR A 330 24.98 -1.92 -18.01
CA TYR A 330 25.84 -2.99 -17.53
C TYR A 330 25.12 -4.34 -17.70
N GLY A 331 25.01 -4.81 -18.93
CA GLY A 331 24.17 -5.96 -19.25
C GLY A 331 24.80 -7.33 -18.96
N GLY A 332 23.95 -8.32 -18.72
CA GLY A 332 24.26 -9.74 -18.85
C GLY A 332 24.22 -10.19 -20.33
N SER A 333 24.50 -11.48 -20.58
CA SER A 333 24.72 -12.09 -21.90
C SER A 333 23.62 -11.91 -22.97
N ASN A 334 22.47 -11.32 -22.64
CA ASN A 334 21.29 -11.21 -23.49
C ASN A 334 20.57 -9.85 -23.39
N SER A 335 21.31 -8.78 -23.10
CA SER A 335 20.72 -7.44 -22.97
C SER A 335 20.54 -6.77 -24.34
N SER A 336 19.38 -6.14 -24.57
CA SER A 336 19.04 -5.38 -25.78
C SER A 336 18.56 -3.98 -25.40
N ILE A 337 18.99 -2.97 -26.16
CA ILE A 337 18.51 -1.58 -26.06
C ILE A 337 17.90 -1.22 -27.41
N TYR A 338 16.72 -0.61 -27.36
CA TYR A 338 16.04 0.00 -28.48
C TYR A 338 15.88 1.50 -28.20
N GLY A 339 16.13 2.34 -29.19
CA GLY A 339 15.97 3.79 -29.04
C GLY A 339 16.44 4.55 -30.29
N ARG A 340 15.96 5.77 -30.43
CA ARG A 340 16.54 6.79 -31.31
C ARG A 340 17.54 7.59 -30.47
N ASP A 341 18.71 7.90 -31.03
CA ASP A 341 19.72 8.78 -30.43
C ASP A 341 20.32 8.31 -29.08
N VAL A 342 20.68 7.02 -28.98
CA VAL A 342 21.32 6.46 -27.77
C VAL A 342 22.83 6.63 -27.79
N PHE A 343 23.38 7.38 -26.83
CA PHE A 343 24.81 7.44 -26.56
C PHE A 343 25.23 6.40 -25.52
N ILE A 344 26.06 5.43 -25.91
CA ILE A 344 26.55 4.36 -25.02
C ILE A 344 28.01 4.63 -24.68
N ASN A 345 28.31 4.80 -23.39
CA ASN A 345 29.68 4.91 -22.88
C ASN A 345 30.03 3.63 -22.11
N ALA A 346 30.93 2.81 -22.63
CA ALA A 346 31.37 1.57 -21.98
C ALA A 346 32.74 1.80 -21.34
N SER A 347 32.88 1.55 -20.04
CA SER A 347 34.20 1.58 -19.38
C SER A 347 35.05 0.38 -19.82
N GLU A 348 36.38 0.56 -19.87
CA GLU A 348 37.33 -0.43 -20.42
C GLU A 348 37.40 -1.75 -19.64
N GLU A 349 36.74 -1.89 -18.49
CA GLU A 349 37.12 -2.89 -17.49
C GLU A 349 36.22 -4.13 -17.36
N GLN A 350 35.39 -4.48 -18.35
CA GLN A 350 34.69 -5.79 -18.33
C GLN A 350 34.58 -6.46 -19.72
N HIS A 351 35.62 -7.22 -20.04
CA HIS A 351 35.63 -8.15 -21.16
C HIS A 351 34.94 -9.48 -20.81
N LYS A 352 33.93 -9.90 -21.60
CA LYS A 352 33.59 -11.30 -22.02
C LYS A 352 32.08 -11.63 -22.19
N ARG A 353 31.20 -10.73 -22.62
CA ARG A 353 29.77 -11.11 -22.90
C ARG A 353 29.24 -10.49 -24.20
N ARG A 354 28.31 -11.20 -24.85
CA ARG A 354 27.66 -10.78 -26.10
C ARG A 354 26.56 -9.78 -25.78
N HIS A 355 26.61 -8.61 -26.40
CA HIS A 355 25.51 -7.64 -26.42
C HIS A 355 25.02 -7.50 -27.86
N THR A 356 23.70 -7.50 -28.07
CA THR A 356 23.11 -7.21 -29.38
C THR A 356 22.46 -5.84 -29.29
N ILE A 357 23.08 -4.85 -29.92
CA ILE A 357 22.50 -3.52 -30.08
C ILE A 357 21.77 -3.51 -31.43
N LYS A 358 20.46 -3.28 -31.42
CA LYS A 358 19.66 -3.07 -32.64
C LYS A 358 19.12 -1.65 -32.61
N THR A 359 19.86 -0.71 -33.18
CA THR A 359 19.36 0.63 -33.42
C THR A 359 18.37 0.59 -34.59
N GLY A 360 17.21 1.24 -34.44
CA GLY A 360 16.42 1.68 -35.60
C GLY A 360 17.20 2.76 -36.36
N GLU A 361 16.81 3.06 -37.62
CA GLU A 361 17.45 4.08 -38.49
C GLU A 361 18.19 5.17 -37.70
N VAL A 362 19.53 5.13 -37.75
CA VAL A 362 20.38 6.22 -37.26
C VAL A 362 20.30 7.31 -38.34
N LYS A 363 19.37 8.26 -38.18
CA LYS A 363 19.27 9.44 -39.04
C LYS A 363 19.84 10.63 -38.28
N ASN A 364 20.98 11.13 -38.75
CA ASN A 364 21.69 12.33 -38.27
C ASN A 364 22.30 12.22 -36.86
N THR A 365 23.36 11.45 -36.72
CA THR A 365 24.34 11.71 -35.66
C THR A 365 25.22 12.89 -36.07
N LEU A 366 25.04 14.05 -35.44
CA LEU A 366 26.04 15.13 -35.50
C LEU A 366 27.20 14.73 -34.58
N PHE A 367 28.25 14.18 -35.18
CA PHE A 367 29.48 13.83 -34.48
C PHE A 367 30.30 15.10 -34.23
N ASN A 368 30.57 15.43 -32.97
CA ASN A 368 31.61 16.39 -32.63
C ASN A 368 32.98 15.71 -32.78
N GLU A 369 33.96 16.41 -33.38
CA GLU A 369 35.27 15.89 -33.82
C GLU A 369 36.19 15.36 -32.69
N ASN A 370 35.74 15.36 -31.43
CA ASN A 370 36.55 15.01 -30.25
C ASN A 370 35.99 13.86 -29.41
N GLN A 371 35.17 12.97 -29.98
CA GLN A 371 34.57 11.85 -29.23
C GLN A 371 35.04 10.49 -29.76
N THR A 372 35.66 9.70 -28.88
CA THR A 372 36.10 8.33 -29.16
C THR A 372 35.06 7.33 -28.65
N PHE A 373 34.60 6.42 -29.52
CA PHE A 373 33.75 5.30 -29.13
C PHE A 373 34.51 3.98 -29.31
N LYS A 374 34.45 3.11 -28.31
CA LYS A 374 35.01 1.75 -28.38
C LYS A 374 33.87 0.73 -28.33
N ILE A 375 33.57 0.12 -29.47
CA ILE A 375 32.64 -1.01 -29.56
C ILE A 375 33.48 -2.26 -29.80
N SER A 376 33.38 -3.26 -28.92
CA SER A 376 34.10 -4.53 -29.09
C SER A 376 33.14 -5.72 -29.10
N ALA A 377 33.33 -6.63 -30.06
CA ALA A 377 32.60 -7.89 -30.16
C ALA A 377 33.60 -9.04 -30.29
N LYS A 378 33.52 -10.02 -29.37
CA LYS A 378 34.51 -11.11 -29.31
C LYS A 378 34.09 -12.39 -30.05
N ASN A 379 32.88 -12.47 -30.61
CA ASN A 379 32.47 -13.53 -31.55
C ASN A 379 31.08 -13.21 -32.14
N GLY A 380 31.06 -12.67 -33.36
CA GLY A 380 29.87 -12.24 -34.11
C GLY A 380 30.05 -10.81 -34.63
N GLY A 381 29.80 -10.58 -35.93
CA GLY A 381 29.99 -9.29 -36.57
C GLY A 381 29.06 -8.21 -36.03
N ILE A 382 29.59 -7.00 -35.85
CA ILE A 382 28.80 -5.81 -35.58
C ILE A 382 28.28 -5.33 -36.93
N LYS A 383 26.96 -5.39 -37.14
CA LYS A 383 26.34 -4.83 -38.35
C LYS A 383 25.82 -3.43 -38.01
N ILE A 384 26.64 -2.42 -38.29
CA ILE A 384 26.21 -1.02 -38.31
C ILE A 384 25.63 -0.77 -39.69
N ASN A 385 24.32 -0.57 -39.80
CA ASN A 385 23.69 -0.22 -41.07
C ASN A 385 23.63 1.31 -41.16
N ASN A 386 24.26 1.86 -42.20
CA ASN A 386 24.37 3.27 -42.57
C ASN A 386 25.08 4.17 -41.55
N LEU A 387 26.35 4.48 -41.85
CA LEU A 387 27.07 5.63 -41.33
C LEU A 387 26.67 6.90 -42.09
#